data_AF-A0A918E0D9-F1
#
_entry.id   AF-A0A918E0D9-F1
#
_cell.length_a   1.000
_cell.length_b   1.000
_cell.length_c   1.000
_cell.angle_alpha   90.00
_cell.angle_beta   90.00
_cell.angle_gamma   90.00
#
_symmetry.space_group_name_H-M   'P 1'
#
loop_
_entity.id
_entity.type
_entity.pdbx_description
1 polymer ?
#
loop_
_entity_poly.entity_id
_entity_poly.type
_entity_poly.pdbx_seq_one_letter_code
_entity_poly.pdbx_strand_id
1 'polypeptide(L)' 'MPDPGRSITSIAKLLGVSPGTLYNHIPDLRELRSGDVPRQLDAAER' A
#
# COMPACT_ATOMS: atom_id res chain seq x y z
N MET A 1 10.97 -14.29 0.03
CA MET A 1 9.84 -14.23 0.99
C MET A 1 9.19 -12.85 0.86
N PRO A 2 7.87 -12.72 0.91
CA PRO A 2 7.23 -11.41 0.91
C PRO A 2 7.62 -10.66 2.19
N ASP A 3 8.15 -9.44 2.06
CA ASP A 3 8.57 -8.61 3.19
C ASP A 3 7.38 -8.27 4.10
N PRO A 4 7.33 -8.77 5.36
CA PRO A 4 6.19 -8.57 6.25
C PRO A 4 5.97 -7.10 6.65
N GLY A 5 7.01 -6.26 6.51
CA GLY A 5 6.95 -4.82 6.72
C GLY A 5 6.20 -4.06 5.62
N ARG A 6 5.97 -4.67 4.44
CA ARG A 6 5.34 -4.02 3.28
C ARG A 6 3.87 -4.37 3.10
N SER A 7 3.26 -5.05 4.07
CA SER A 7 1.84 -5.38 4.03
C SER A 7 0.97 -4.19 4.44
N ILE A 8 -0.12 -3.94 3.70
CA ILE A 8 -1.09 -2.86 4.00
C ILE A 8 -1.61 -2.94 5.44
N THR A 9 -1.81 -4.15 5.96
CA THR A 9 -2.23 -4.36 7.35
C THR A 9 -1.20 -3.84 8.36
N SER A 10 0.10 -4.05 8.10
CA SER A 10 1.19 -3.56 8.94
C SER A 10 1.25 -2.02 8.92
N ILE A 11 1.07 -1.41 7.73
CA ILE A 11 1.05 0.04 7.56
C ILE A 11 -0.16 0.67 8.26
N ALA A 12 -1.36 0.11 8.07
CA ALA A 12 -2.58 0.60 8.72
C ALA A 12 -2.44 0.57 10.24
N LYS A 13 -1.88 -0.52 10.78
CA LYS A 13 -1.60 -0.65 12.22
C LYS A 13 -0.62 0.40 12.73
N LEU A 14 0.45 0.69 11.99
CA LEU A 14 1.43 1.72 12.35
C LEU A 14 0.82 3.12 12.37
N LEU A 15 -0.07 3.41 11.42
CA LEU A 15 -0.76 4.70 11.32
C LEU A 15 -1.97 4.84 12.25
N GLY A 16 -2.34 3.77 12.97
CA GLY A 16 -3.51 3.76 13.85
C GLY A 16 -4.85 3.86 13.11
N VAL A 17 -4.88 3.49 11.82
CA VAL A 17 -6.09 3.52 10.98
C VAL A 17 -6.46 2.11 10.51
N SER A 18 -7.67 1.98 9.97
CA SER A 18 -8.11 0.70 9.38
C SER A 18 -7.57 0.55 7.95
N PRO A 19 -7.30 -0.68 7.46
CA PRO A 19 -6.93 -0.90 6.06
C PRO A 19 -7.95 -0.32 5.07
N GLY A 20 -9.23 -0.37 5.42
CA GLY A 20 -10.31 0.27 4.65
C GLY A 20 -10.13 1.78 4.49
N THR A 21 -9.65 2.47 5.54
CA THR A 21 -9.32 3.90 5.48
C THR A 21 -8.22 4.16 4.46
N LEU A 22 -7.17 3.32 4.44
CA LEU A 22 -6.11 3.45 3.43
C LEU A 22 -6.63 3.19 2.01
N TYR A 23 -7.49 2.19 1.80
CA TYR A 23 -8.07 1.95 0.47
C TYR A 23 -9.00 3.07 -0.01
N ASN A 24 -9.63 3.81 0.91
CA ASN A 24 -10.45 4.96 0.57
C ASN A 24 -9.62 6.18 0.14
N HIS A 25 -8.42 6.33 0.71
CA HIS A 25 -7.54 7.47 0.42
C HIS A 25 -6.48 7.18 -0.64
N ILE A 26 -6.11 5.90 -0.81
CA ILE A 26 -5.10 5.43 -1.76
C ILE A 26 -5.68 4.19 -2.47
N PRO A 27 -6.56 4.39 -3.46
CA PRO A 27 -7.19 3.29 -4.20
C PRO A 27 -6.17 2.41 -4.93
N ASP A 28 -5.02 2.95 -5.35
CA ASP A 28 -3.91 2.22 -5.97
C ASP A 28 -3.40 1.04 -5.11
N LEU A 29 -3.54 1.11 -3.77
CA LEU A 29 -3.18 0.00 -2.89
C LEU A 29 -4.01 -1.25 -3.14
N ARG A 30 -5.21 -1.11 -3.73
CA ARG A 30 -6.07 -2.25 -4.12
C ARG A 30 -5.50 -2.96 -5.35
N GLU A 31 -4.88 -2.21 -6.26
CA GLU A 31 -4.27 -2.75 -7.47
C GLU A 31 -2.99 -3.52 -7.12
N LEU A 32 -2.20 -3.02 -6.16
CA LEU A 32 -1.06 -3.73 -5.59
C LEU A 32 -1.42 -5.10 -4.99
N ARG A 33 -2.63 -5.24 -4.44
CA ARG A 33 -3.16 -6.52 -3.93
C ARG A 33 -3.56 -7.47 -5.06
N SER A 34 -3.93 -6.94 -6.22
CA SER A 34 -4.39 -7.75 -7.36
C SER A 34 -3.24 -8.41 -8.14
N GLY A 35 -1.98 -8.13 -7.79
CA GLY A 35 -0.80 -8.69 -8.47
C GLY A 35 -0.40 -7.94 -9.73
N ASP A 36 -1.21 -6.98 -10.17
CA ASP A 36 -0.88 -6.01 -11.21
C ASP A 36 -0.11 -4.85 -10.57
N VAL A 37 1.21 -4.90 -10.63
CA VAL A 37 2.05 -3.73 -10.28
C VAL A 37 2.87 -3.33 -11.50
N PRO A 38 2.40 -2.34 -12.29
CA PRO A 38 3.31 -1.49 -13.03
C PRO A 38 4.09 -0.68 -12.00
N ARG A 39 5.41 -0.83 -12.03
CA ARG A 39 6.37 -0.19 -11.12
C ARG A 39 6.41 1.32 -11.40
N GLN A 40 5.39 2.08 -10.98
CA GLN A 40 5.39 3.54 -11.04
C GLN A 40 5.46 4.12 -9.62
N LEU A 41 6.53 3.75 -8.91
CA LEU A 41 7.02 4.50 -7.75
C LEU A 41 8.29 5.25 -8.19
N ASP A 42 8.20 5.96 -9.31
CA ASP A 42 9.20 6.89 -9.84
C ASP A 42 8.49 8.24 -10.03
N ALA A 43 8.12 8.92 -8.95
CA ALA A 43 7.53 10.27 -9.07
C ALA A 43 7.64 11.16 -7.81
N ALA A 44 8.47 10.83 -6.82
CA ALA A 44 8.56 11.67 -5.62
C ALA A 44 9.96 11.73 -4.98
N GLU A 45 11.03 11.68 -5.77
CA GLU A 45 12.32 12.18 -5.32
C GLU A 45 12.99 12.98 -6.44
N ARG A 46 12.71 14.30 -6.38
CA ARG A 46 13.31 15.47 -7.06
C ARG A 46 13.98 15.31 -8.42
#